data_AF-A0A009PZ47-F1
#
_entry.id   AF-A0A009PZ47-F1
#
_cell.length_a   1.000
_cell.length_b   1.000
_cell.length_c   1.000
_cell.angle_alpha   90.00
_cell.angle_beta   90.00
_cell.angle_gamma   90.00
#
_symmetry.space_group_name_H-M   'P 1'
#
loop_
_entity.id
_entity.type
_entity.pdbx_description
1 polymer ?
#
loop_
_entity_poly.entity_id
_entity_poly.type
_entity_poly.pdbx_seq_one_letter_code
_entity_poly.pdbx_strand_id
1 'polypeptide(L)'
;MKTLNRTKKLNFDDQLSLLVFGCHASAPFSVKDVKELVFDFNRGTIYSNLQKFVEWKYFERVGKNHYKATQYAKDILNVKGELKA
;
A
#
# COMPACT_ATOMS: atom_id res chain seq x y z
N MET A 1 21.78 2.65 -23.57
CA MET A 1 20.33 2.37 -23.48
C MET A 1 19.86 2.76 -22.08
N LYS A 2 18.88 3.66 -21.94
CA LYS A 2 18.23 3.89 -20.64
C LYS A 2 17.39 2.66 -20.35
N THR A 3 17.80 1.85 -19.36
CA THR A 3 17.01 0.71 -18.89
C THR A 3 15.67 1.28 -18.40
N LEU A 4 14.60 1.10 -19.16
CA LEU A 4 13.26 1.31 -18.63
C LEU A 4 13.13 0.32 -17.47
N ASN A 5 13.22 0.80 -16.24
CA ASN A 5 12.84 0.04 -15.07
C ASN A 5 11.35 -0.29 -15.24
N ARG A 6 11.06 -1.46 -15.83
CA ARG A 6 9.71 -1.99 -15.93
C ARG A 6 9.26 -2.26 -14.50
N THR A 7 8.53 -1.31 -13.92
CA THR A 7 7.83 -1.46 -12.66
C THR A 7 7.02 -2.74 -12.74
N LYS A 8 7.29 -3.72 -11.85
CA LYS A 8 6.51 -4.96 -11.83
C LYS A 8 5.05 -4.59 -11.59
N LYS A 9 4.16 -5.06 -12.47
CA LYS A 9 2.72 -4.95 -12.26
C LYS A 9 2.36 -5.94 -11.17
N LEU A 10 1.79 -5.45 -10.07
CA LEU A 10 1.27 -6.29 -9.00
C LEU A 10 0.11 -7.12 -9.54
N ASN A 11 0.09 -8.41 -9.21
CA ASN A 11 -1.10 -9.23 -9.40
C ASN A 11 -2.16 -8.86 -8.35
N PHE A 12 -3.32 -9.52 -8.37
CA PHE A 12 -4.38 -9.23 -7.41
C PHE A 12 -3.94 -9.52 -5.97
N ASP A 13 -3.29 -10.66 -5.72
CA ASP A 13 -2.87 -11.07 -4.38
C ASP A 13 -1.84 -10.11 -3.77
N ASP A 14 -0.90 -9.62 -4.58
CA ASP A 14 0.08 -8.59 -4.20
C ASP A 14 -0.65 -7.28 -3.81
N GLN A 15 -1.65 -6.88 -4.59
CA GLN A 15 -2.43 -5.66 -4.31
C GLN A 15 -3.23 -5.81 -3.02
N LEU A 16 -3.90 -6.95 -2.83
CA LEU A 16 -4.68 -7.24 -1.64
C LEU A 16 -3.77 -7.33 -0.40
N SER A 17 -2.61 -7.98 -0.51
CA SER A 17 -1.63 -8.08 0.57
C SER A 17 -1.14 -6.71 1.02
N LEU A 18 -0.84 -5.82 0.06
CA LEU A 18 -0.46 -4.43 0.38
C LEU A 18 -1.61 -3.66 1.05
N LEU A 19 -2.84 -3.81 0.55
CA LEU A 19 -4.02 -3.14 1.11
C LEU A 19 -4.28 -3.58 2.56
N VAL A 20 -4.27 -4.88 2.81
CA VAL A 20 -4.48 -5.48 4.13
C VAL A 20 -3.39 -5.00 5.09
N PHE A 21 -2.12 -5.08 4.70
CA PHE A 21 -1.01 -4.55 5.49
C PHE A 21 -1.24 -3.08 5.88
N GLY A 22 -1.53 -2.22 4.90
CA GLY A 22 -1.69 -0.80 5.15
C GLY A 22 -2.90 -0.47 6.05
N CYS A 23 -3.96 -1.27 5.97
CA CYS A 23 -5.18 -1.09 6.77
C CYS A 23 -5.01 -1.50 8.24
N HIS A 24 -4.17 -2.51 8.49
CA HIS A 24 -3.86 -3.00 9.85
C HIS A 24 -2.62 -2.35 10.48
N ALA A 25 -1.87 -1.55 9.73
CA ALA A 25 -0.72 -0.83 10.26
C ALA A 25 -1.15 0.13 11.39
N SER A 26 -0.53 -0.03 12.57
CA SER A 26 -0.80 0.80 13.77
C SER A 26 -0.15 2.19 13.70
N ALA A 27 0.83 2.36 12.81
CA ALA A 27 1.53 3.61 12.56
C ALA A 27 1.72 3.83 11.04
N PRO A 28 2.00 5.05 10.59
CA PRO A 28 2.37 5.30 9.20
C PRO A 28 3.56 4.43 8.75
N PHE A 29 3.42 3.80 7.60
CA PHE A 29 4.42 2.87 7.05
C PHE A 29 5.16 3.48 5.87
N SER A 30 6.33 2.93 5.56
CA SER A 30 7.25 3.40 4.53
C SER A 30 7.47 2.34 3.44
N VAL A 31 8.20 2.72 2.39
CA VAL A 31 8.67 1.78 1.36
C VAL A 31 9.53 0.65 1.96
N LYS A 32 10.26 0.94 3.05
CA LYS A 32 11.10 -0.05 3.72
C LYS A 32 10.22 -1.13 4.38
N ASP A 33 9.19 -0.71 5.12
CA ASP A 33 8.31 -1.62 5.84
C ASP A 33 7.55 -2.53 4.87
N VAL A 34 7.09 -2.00 3.73
CA VAL A 34 6.43 -2.83 2.70
C VAL A 34 7.39 -3.88 2.11
N LYS A 35 8.66 -3.50 1.92
CA LYS A 35 9.68 -4.45 1.42
C LYS A 35 9.93 -5.59 2.39
N GLU A 36 9.99 -5.27 3.68
CA GLU A 36 10.36 -6.20 4.74
C GLU A 36 9.17 -7.07 5.19
N LEU A 37 7.94 -6.54 5.12
CA LEU A 37 6.76 -7.16 5.74
C LEU A 37 5.70 -7.65 4.75
N VAL A 38 5.76 -7.25 3.47
CA VAL A 38 4.75 -7.60 2.47
C VAL A 38 5.35 -8.36 1.29
N PHE A 39 6.35 -7.78 0.60
CA PHE A 39 7.02 -8.46 -0.53
C PHE A 39 8.41 -7.90 -0.83
N ASP A 40 9.33 -8.79 -1.25
CA ASP A 40 10.72 -8.45 -1.56
C ASP A 40 10.92 -7.83 -2.96
N PHE A 41 10.18 -6.77 -3.29
CA PHE A 41 10.38 -6.04 -4.53
C PHE A 41 11.43 -4.92 -4.39
N ASN A 42 11.89 -4.40 -5.53
CA ASN A 42 12.75 -3.23 -5.52
C ASN A 42 11.98 -1.99 -5.05
N ARG A 43 12.68 -1.07 -4.38
CA ARG A 43 12.08 0.13 -3.76
C ARG A 43 11.30 1.00 -4.76
N GLY A 44 11.76 1.11 -6.00
CA GLY A 44 11.09 1.88 -7.05
C GLY A 44 9.73 1.30 -7.43
N THR A 45 9.63 -0.03 -7.51
CA THR A 45 8.39 -0.75 -7.76
C THR A 45 7.41 -0.56 -6.62
N ILE A 46 7.86 -0.68 -5.37
CA ILE A 46 7.04 -0.44 -4.18
C ILE A 46 6.53 1.00 -4.18
N TYR A 47 7.43 1.96 -4.38
CA TYR A 47 7.09 3.38 -4.42
C TYR A 47 6.02 3.69 -5.48
N SER A 48 6.20 3.18 -6.71
CA SER A 48 5.25 3.39 -7.80
C SER A 48 3.87 2.79 -7.48
N ASN A 49 3.81 1.62 -6.85
CA ASN A 49 2.54 1.04 -6.44
C ASN A 49 1.90 1.80 -5.28
N LEU A 50 2.67 2.27 -4.30
CA LEU A 50 2.15 3.16 -3.26
C LEU A 50 1.55 4.45 -3.83
N GLN A 51 2.14 5.01 -4.90
CA GLN A 51 1.53 6.16 -5.59
C GLN A 51 0.17 5.82 -6.19
N LYS A 52 0.01 4.64 -6.80
CA LYS A 52 -1.30 4.20 -7.33
C LYS A 52 -2.34 4.05 -6.23
N PHE A 53 -1.96 3.48 -5.08
CA PHE A 53 -2.89 3.35 -3.96
C PHE A 53 -3.29 4.71 -3.37
N VAL A 54 -2.41 5.72 -3.44
CA VAL A 54 -2.75 7.11 -3.10
C VAL A 54 -3.69 7.73 -4.13
N GLU A 55 -3.42 7.50 -5.42
CA GLU A 55 -4.28 7.96 -6.52
C GLU A 55 -5.69 7.37 -6.41
N TRP A 56 -5.79 6.08 -6.10
CA TRP A 56 -7.04 5.34 -5.87
C TRP A 56 -7.68 5.60 -4.51
N LYS A 57 -7.13 6.52 -3.70
CA LYS A 57 -7.66 6.92 -2.39
C LYS A 57 -7.70 5.82 -1.32
N TYR A 58 -6.98 4.72 -1.53
CA TYR A 58 -6.80 3.70 -0.50
C TYR A 58 -5.80 4.15 0.57
N PHE A 59 -4.73 4.82 0.16
CA PHE A 59 -3.71 5.37 1.06
C PHE A 59 -3.63 6.89 0.95
N GLU A 60 -3.00 7.51 1.94
CA GLU A 60 -2.63 8.91 1.92
C GLU A 60 -1.19 9.10 2.40
N ARG A 61 -0.51 10.11 1.85
CA ARG A 61 0.83 10.50 2.31
C ARG A 61 0.70 11.37 3.56
N VAL A 62 1.43 11.02 4.61
CA VAL A 62 1.46 11.78 5.87
C VAL A 62 2.84 12.34 6.22
N GLY A 63 3.77 12.28 5.26
CA GLY A 63 5.10 12.87 5.36
C GLY A 63 5.91 12.59 4.10
N LYS A 64 7.20 12.95 4.13
CA LYS A 64 8.09 12.84 2.97
C LYS A 64 8.10 11.42 2.37
N ASN A 65 8.07 10.39 3.22
CA ASN A 65 8.19 8.98 2.83
C ASN A 65 7.26 8.02 3.60
N HIS A 66 6.20 8.54 4.22
CA HIS A 66 5.28 7.74 5.04
C HIS A 66 3.85 7.80 4.51
N TYR A 67 3.16 6.67 4.61
CA TYR A 67 1.82 6.42 4.12
C TYR A 67 0.96 5.88 5.25
N LYS A 68 -0.34 6.12 5.21
CA LYS A 68 -1.31 5.42 6.04
C LYS A 68 -2.56 5.08 5.22
N ALA A 69 -3.30 4.06 5.64
CA ALA A 69 -4.60 3.77 5.03
C ALA A 69 -5.63 4.85 5.36
N THR A 70 -6.43 5.21 4.36
CA THR A 70 -7.57 6.09 4.52
C THR A 70 -8.68 5.37 5.29
N GLN A 71 -9.65 6.13 5.83
CA GLN A 71 -10.82 5.53 6.46
C GLN A 71 -11.62 4.69 5.45
N TYR A 72 -11.74 5.16 4.21
CA TYR A 72 -12.38 4.44 3.10
C TYR A 72 -11.81 3.03 2.88
N ALA A 73 -10.47 2.89 2.84
CA ALA A 73 -9.84 1.58 2.70
C ALA A 73 -10.14 0.64 3.89
N LYS A 74 -10.12 1.20 5.10
CA LYS A 74 -10.42 0.46 6.33
C LYS A 74 -11.88 0.01 6.40
N ASP A 75 -12.80 0.83 5.89
CA ASP A 75 -14.23 0.51 5.85
C ASP A 75 -14.51 -0.62 4.85
N ILE A 76 -13.87 -0.60 3.67
CA ILE A 76 -14.00 -1.67 2.67
C ILE A 76 -13.55 -3.03 3.22
N LEU A 77 -12.43 -3.03 3.95
CA LEU A 77 -11.91 -4.25 4.57
C LEU A 77 -12.59 -4.60 5.89
N ASN A 78 -13.61 -3.83 6.31
CA ASN A 78 -14.29 -3.97 7.60
C ASN A 78 -13.29 -4.15 8.77
N VAL A 79 -12.23 -3.32 8.80
CA VAL A 79 -11.13 -3.47 9.79
C VAL A 79 -11.62 -3.34 11.23
N LYS A 80 -12.72 -2.60 11.46
CA LYS A 80 -13.36 -2.45 12.77
C LYS A 80 -14.27 -3.63 13.16
N GLY A 81 -14.61 -4.52 12.22
CA GLY A 81 -15.52 -5.64 12.45
C GLY A 81 -16.98 -5.24 12.66
N GLU A 82 -17.34 -4.00 12.34
CA GLU A 82 -18.72 -3.50 12.48
C GLU A 82 -19.50 -3.85 11.21
N LEU A 83 -20.08 -5.05 11.18
CA LEU A 83 -21.12 -5.38 10.20
C LEU A 83 -22.35 -4.51 10.50
N LYS A 84 -22.47 -3.37 9.81
CA LYS A 84 -23.74 -2.64 9.80
C LYS A 84 -24.74 -3.45 8.99
N ALA A 85 -25.69 -4.04 9.70
CA ALA A 85 -26.88 -4.70 9.14
C ALA A 85 -27.75 -3.71 8.38
#